data_AF-A0A838DKZ9-F1
#
_entry.id   AF-A0A838DKZ9-F1
#
_cell.length_a   1.000
_cell.length_b   1.000
_cell.length_c   1.000
_cell.angle_alpha   90.00
_cell.angle_beta   90.00
_cell.angle_gamma   90.00
#
_symmetry.space_group_name_H-M   'P 1'
#
loop_
_entity.id
_entity.type
_entity.pdbx_description
1 polymer ?
#
loop_
_entity_poly.entity_id
_entity_poly.type
_entity_poly.pdbx_seq_one_letter_code
_entity_poly.pdbx_strand_id
1 'polypeptide(L)'
;MPELPEVEYTARQMRASIVGVTISEALVFWERVIGYPALPDFLAQIAGLRIEGVRRRGKFLLLDLGAESAEDWRTGGAIVPMC
;
A
#
# COMPACT_ATOMS: atom_id res chain seq x y z
N MET A 1 5.25 -16.92 11.27
CA MET A 1 5.00 -16.22 9.98
C MET A 1 3.75 -16.86 9.39
N PRO A 2 2.73 -16.11 8.95
CA PRO A 2 1.57 -16.70 8.29
C PRO A 2 2.05 -17.49 7.06
N GLU A 3 1.45 -18.65 6.81
CA GLU A 3 1.71 -19.40 5.57
C GLU A 3 0.87 -18.84 4.41
N LEU A 4 1.18 -19.31 3.20
CA LEU A 4 0.52 -18.81 1.99
C LEU A 4 -1.03 -18.90 2.05
N PRO A 5 -1.63 -19.99 2.59
CA PRO A 5 -3.09 -20.08 2.71
C PRO A 5 -3.71 -18.98 3.59
N GLU A 6 -3.07 -18.64 4.71
CA GLU A 6 -3.55 -17.63 5.67
C GLU A 6 -3.46 -16.22 5.08
N VAL A 7 -2.41 -15.93 4.33
CA VAL A 7 -2.27 -14.65 3.63
C VAL A 7 -3.34 -14.50 2.56
N GLU A 8 -3.66 -15.56 1.81
CA GLU A 8 -4.73 -15.50 0.80
C GLU A 8 -6.11 -15.35 1.45
N TYR A 9 -6.36 -16.04 2.57
CA TYR A 9 -7.59 -15.86 3.33
C TYR A 9 -7.74 -14.40 3.79
N THR A 10 -6.68 -13.82 4.35
CA THR A 10 -6.65 -12.41 4.78
C THR A 10 -6.90 -11.46 3.61
N ALA A 11 -6.24 -11.68 2.47
CA ALA A 11 -6.44 -10.88 1.27
C ALA A 11 -7.91 -10.91 0.81
N ARG A 12 -8.53 -12.09 0.81
CA ARG A 12 -9.95 -12.24 0.44
C ARG A 12 -10.88 -11.50 1.38
N GLN A 13 -10.66 -11.56 2.70
CA GLN A 13 -11.47 -10.81 3.66
C GLN A 13 -11.31 -9.30 3.46
N MET A 14 -10.06 -8.81 3.31
CA MET A 14 -9.81 -7.40 3.05
C MET A 14 -10.51 -6.92 1.77
N ARG A 15 -10.42 -7.66 0.66
CA ARG A 15 -11.11 -7.31 -0.59
C ARG A 15 -12.60 -7.05 -0.38
N ALA A 16 -13.27 -7.88 0.42
CA ALA A 16 -14.69 -7.76 0.67
C ALA A 16 -15.06 -6.57 1.56
N SER A 17 -14.13 -6.07 2.38
CA SER A 17 -14.43 -5.07 3.40
C SER A 17 -13.94 -3.66 3.07
N ILE A 18 -12.79 -3.51 2.40
CA ILE A 18 -12.12 -2.20 2.28
C ILE A 18 -12.01 -1.67 0.84
N VAL A 19 -12.25 -2.50 -0.18
CA VAL A 19 -12.22 -2.04 -1.57
C VAL A 19 -13.39 -1.08 -1.81
N GLY A 20 -13.07 0.08 -2.37
CA GLY A 20 -14.01 1.18 -2.59
C GLY A 20 -14.06 2.22 -1.48
N VAL A 21 -13.39 1.98 -0.34
CA VAL A 21 -13.33 2.91 0.78
C VAL A 21 -12.18 3.90 0.61
N THR A 22 -12.38 5.14 1.06
CA THR A 22 -11.35 6.19 1.09
C THR A 22 -10.67 6.24 2.46
N ILE A 23 -9.35 6.31 2.46
CA ILE A 23 -8.54 6.46 3.68
C ILE A 23 -8.70 7.90 4.19
N SER A 24 -9.31 8.08 5.36
CA SER A 24 -9.42 9.41 5.98
C SER A 24 -8.12 9.83 6.65
N GLU A 25 -7.50 8.92 7.39
CA GLU A 25 -6.26 9.14 8.15
C GLU A 25 -5.57 7.81 8.42
N ALA A 26 -4.28 7.88 8.77
CA ALA A 26 -3.52 6.74 9.23
C ALA A 26 -2.78 7.09 10.52
N LEU A 27 -2.83 6.19 11.49
CA LEU A 27 -2.14 6.33 12.77
C LEU A 27 -1.05 5.27 12.86
N VAL A 28 0.21 5.70 12.97
CA VAL A 28 1.38 4.81 13.04
C VAL A 28 1.97 4.87 14.44
N PHE A 29 1.81 3.78 15.19
CA PHE A 29 2.33 3.66 16.56
C PHE A 29 3.75 3.12 16.62
N TRP A 30 4.27 2.59 15.50
CA TRP A 30 5.63 2.08 15.41
C TRP A 30 6.27 2.45 14.07
N GLU A 31 6.99 3.56 14.08
CA GLU A 31 7.52 4.20 12.86
C GLU A 31 8.48 3.28 12.07
N ARG A 32 9.20 2.39 12.75
CA ARG A 32 10.16 1.45 12.12
C ARG A 32 9.53 0.45 11.15
N VAL A 33 8.20 0.32 11.17
CA VAL A 33 7.46 -0.53 10.23
C VAL A 33 7.37 0.13 8.85
N ILE A 34 7.43 1.46 8.78
CA ILE A 34 7.44 2.19 7.53
C ILE A 34 8.87 2.19 6.98
N GLY A 35 9.09 1.43 5.91
CA GLY A 35 10.40 1.32 5.27
C GLY A 35 10.71 2.47 4.31
N TYR A 36 9.70 2.95 3.57
CA TYR A 36 9.79 4.04 2.60
C TYR A 36 8.37 4.46 2.18
N PRO A 37 8.10 5.76 1.91
CA PRO A 37 8.94 6.93 2.16
C PRO A 37 9.07 7.24 3.66
N ALA A 38 9.63 8.41 4.03
CA ALA A 38 9.63 8.85 5.43
C ALA A 38 8.19 8.99 5.96
N LEU A 39 7.99 8.78 7.26
CA LEU A 39 6.65 8.72 7.86
C LEU A 39 5.76 9.92 7.52
N PRO A 40 6.22 11.19 7.60
CA PRO A 40 5.37 12.34 7.26
C PRO A 40 4.90 12.31 5.81
N ASP A 41 5.79 11.97 4.88
CA ASP A 41 5.47 11.87 3.45
C ASP A 41 4.51 10.72 3.17
N PHE A 42 4.70 9.58 3.84
CA PHE A 42 3.81 8.44 3.75
C PHE A 42 2.39 8.81 4.17
N LEU A 43 2.23 9.46 5.33
CA LEU A 43 0.92 9.87 5.85
C LEU A 43 0.23 10.87 4.90
N ALA A 44 0.99 11.82 4.36
CA ALA A 44 0.48 12.80 3.40
C ALA A 44 0.06 12.15 2.07
N GLN A 45 0.80 11.15 1.59
CA GLN A 45 0.53 10.48 0.32
C GLN A 45 -0.71 9.59 0.37
N ILE A 46 -1.00 8.93 1.49
CA ILE A 46 -2.11 7.96 1.57
C ILE A 46 -3.45 8.59 1.98
N ALA A 47 -3.43 9.74 2.65
CA ALA A 47 -4.64 10.41 3.09
C ALA A 47 -5.49 10.85 1.89
N GLY A 48 -6.79 10.55 1.92
CA GLY A 48 -7.73 10.86 0.84
C GLY A 48 -7.69 9.89 -0.35
N LEU A 49 -6.77 8.92 -0.38
CA LEU A 49 -6.74 7.92 -1.45
C LEU A 49 -7.83 6.87 -1.27
N ARG A 50 -8.41 6.43 -2.39
CA ARG A 50 -9.37 5.33 -2.45
C ARG A 50 -8.65 4.01 -2.63
N ILE A 51 -9.05 2.99 -1.88
CA ILE A 51 -8.56 1.62 -2.07
C ILE A 51 -9.31 1.01 -3.26
N GLU A 52 -8.59 0.72 -4.34
CA GLU A 52 -9.16 0.15 -5.58
C GLU A 52 -9.05 -1.37 -5.61
N GLY A 53 -8.09 -1.94 -4.88
CA GLY A 53 -7.84 -3.37 -4.92
C GLY A 53 -6.94 -3.85 -3.78
N VAL A 54 -6.99 -5.15 -3.53
CA VAL A 54 -6.06 -5.85 -2.65
C VAL A 54 -5.50 -7.04 -3.40
N ARG A 55 -4.18 -7.17 -3.47
CA ARG A 55 -3.46 -8.25 -4.14
C ARG A 55 -2.53 -8.93 -3.16
N ARG A 56 -2.06 -10.13 -3.52
CA ARG A 56 -1.06 -10.87 -2.76
C ARG A 56 0.12 -11.18 -3.65
N ARG A 57 1.34 -11.00 -3.13
CA ARG A 57 2.57 -11.47 -3.76
C ARG A 57 3.38 -12.24 -2.72
N GLY A 58 3.40 -13.56 -2.82
CA GLY A 58 4.05 -14.39 -1.80
C GLY A 58 3.43 -14.16 -0.42
N LYS A 59 4.23 -13.69 0.54
CA LYS A 59 3.80 -13.38 1.90
C LYS A 59 3.44 -11.90 2.12
N PHE A 60 3.35 -11.11 1.04
CA PHE A 60 2.99 -9.69 1.08
C PHE A 60 1.56 -9.44 0.61
N LEU A 61 0.87 -8.56 1.32
CA LEU A 61 -0.37 -7.92 0.86
C LEU A 61 -0.02 -6.61 0.18
N LEU A 62 -0.68 -6.35 -0.94
CA LEU A 62 -0.50 -5.17 -1.78
C LEU A 62 -1.85 -4.46 -1.86
N LEU A 63 -1.90 -3.19 -1.48
CA LEU A 63 -3.09 -2.34 -1.64
C LEU A 63 -2.90 -1.51 -2.91
N ASP A 64 -3.90 -1.53 -3.78
CA ASP A 64 -3.95 -0.68 -4.95
C ASP A 64 -4.70 0.59 -4.53
N LEU A 65 -4.02 1.73 -4.58
CA LEU A 65 -4.56 3.03 -4.19
C LEU A 65 -4.76 3.89 -5.44
N GLY A 66 -5.94 4.46 -5.58
CA GLY A 66 -6.28 5.39 -6.65
C GLY A 66 -5.63 6.74 -6.40
N ALA A 67 -4.39 6.90 -6.86
CA ALA A 67 -3.71 8.18 -6.98
C ALA A 67 -3.46 8.47 -8.46
N GLU A 68 -3.93 9.62 -8.94
CA GLU A 68 -3.37 10.21 -10.15
C GLU A 68 -1.90 10.54 -9.84
N SER A 69 -0.98 9.80 -10.46
CA SER A 69 0.48 9.87 -10.26
C SER A 69 1.00 9.23 -8.97
N ALA A 70 1.11 7.90 -8.96
CA ALA A 70 2.15 7.21 -8.19
C ALA A 70 3.02 6.45 -9.18
N GLU A 71 4.27 6.92 -9.33
CA GLU A 71 5.28 6.39 -10.25
C GLU A 71 5.31 4.84 -10.22
N ASP A 72 5.21 4.28 -11.42
CA ASP A 72 5.10 2.87 -11.68
C ASP A 72 6.39 2.12 -11.29
N TRP A 73 6.36 1.35 -10.20
CA TRP A 73 7.49 0.49 -9.81
C TRP A 73 7.72 -0.69 -10.77
N ARG A 74 6.85 -0.91 -11.79
CA ARG A 74 6.98 -2.03 -12.74
C ARG A 74 7.89 -1.76 -13.93
N THR A 75 8.16 -0.51 -14.29
CA THR A 75 8.93 -0.24 -15.52
C THR A 75 10.39 0.04 -15.16
N GLY A 76 11.25 -0.98 -15.33
CA GLY A 76 12.69 -0.82 -15.23
C GLY A 76 13.19 0.29 -16.16
N GLY A 77 14.03 1.18 -15.62
CA GLY A 77 14.82 2.12 -16.41
C GLY A 77 14.34 3.57 -16.34
N ALA A 78 14.57 4.24 -15.21
CA ALA A 78 14.98 5.66 -15.20
C ALA A 78 15.53 6.00 -13.82
N ILE A 79 16.84 6.19 -13.74
CA ILE A 79 17.45 7.00 -12.68
C ILE A 79 17.01 8.43 -13.01
N VAL A 80 16.01 8.96 -12.31
CA VAL A 80 15.70 10.39 -12.36
C VAL A 80 16.42 11.02 -11.17
N PRO A 81 17.43 11.88 -11.40
CA PRO A 81 18.08 12.57 -10.30
C PRO A 81 17.13 13.67 -9.84
N MET A 82 16.70 13.59 -8.59
CA MET A 82 16.19 14.78 -7.90
C MET A 82 17.29 15.20 -6.92
N CYS A 83 17.64 16.49 -6.98
CA CYS A 83 18.82 17.15 -6.42
C CYS A 83 19.31 16.63 -5.07
#